data_AF-A0A553AUX2-F1
#
_entry.id   AF-A0A553AUX2-F1
#
_cell.length_a   1.000
_cell.length_b   1.000
_cell.length_c   1.000
_cell.angle_alpha   90.00
_cell.angle_beta   90.00
_cell.angle_gamma   90.00
#
_symmetry.space_group_name_H-M   'P 1'
#
loop_
_entity.id
_entity.type
_entity.pdbx_description
1 polymer ?
#
loop_
_entity_poly.entity_id
_entity_poly.type
_entity_poly.pdbx_seq_one_letter_code
_entity_poly.pdbx_strand_id
1 'polypeptide(L)'
;MRLILALVLLLTTMLVPVAARAQDRPPAGLMWNRSGLPATLPLQIRSPPGRDLVVFLTRPGSADPLVAGFVRGGDFFRLLVPPGEWQIDLATGETWQDESALFGPDTNVNRLSQPLIFSITGGNRRNGHVITLIEDAGKTAISGLAPQVICQIADWNGENREYRPAGDTADIQAPPLAAVPATPEVPRRAWRYLHRTLKTRSIFCD
;
A
#
# COMPACT_ATOMS: atom_id res chain seq x y z
N MET A 1 36.35 -26.86 48.20
CA MET A 1 36.55 -26.90 46.73
C MET A 1 35.26 -27.17 45.94
N ARG A 2 34.42 -28.15 46.32
CA ARG A 2 33.14 -28.46 45.64
C ARG A 2 32.09 -27.32 45.68
N LEU A 3 32.02 -26.56 46.77
CA LEU A 3 31.08 -25.43 46.90
C LEU A 3 31.45 -24.23 46.00
N ILE A 4 32.75 -23.96 45.84
CA ILE A 4 33.26 -22.86 44.99
C ILE A 4 33.02 -23.20 43.52
N LEU A 5 33.20 -24.47 43.13
CA LEU A 5 32.91 -24.93 41.78
C LEU A 5 31.41 -24.80 41.44
N ALA A 6 30.52 -25.10 42.40
CA ALA A 6 29.07 -24.95 42.22
C ALA A 6 28.65 -23.47 42.12
N LEU A 7 29.25 -22.58 42.90
CA LEU A 7 28.98 -21.14 42.85
C LEU A 7 29.44 -20.51 41.52
N VAL A 8 30.60 -20.91 41.01
CA VAL A 8 31.12 -20.46 39.70
C VAL A 8 30.28 -21.00 38.54
N LEU A 9 29.73 -22.21 38.65
CA LEU A 9 28.80 -22.76 37.64
C LEU A 9 27.43 -22.06 37.67
N LEU A 10 26.97 -21.64 38.85
CA LEU A 10 25.71 -20.89 39.01
C LEU A 10 25.85 -19.43 38.54
N LEU A 11 27.03 -18.82 38.73
CA LEU A 11 27.30 -17.45 38.26
C LEU A 11 27.48 -17.37 36.74
N THR A 12 28.01 -18.41 36.10
CA THR A 12 28.26 -18.43 34.65
C THR A 12 27.00 -18.71 33.82
N THR A 13 25.94 -19.28 34.41
CA THR A 13 24.66 -19.52 33.72
C THR A 13 23.75 -18.28 33.67
N MET A 14 24.04 -17.23 34.46
CA MET A 14 23.25 -15.98 34.45
C MET A 14 23.68 -14.97 33.37
N LEU A 15 24.74 -15.26 32.62
CA LEU A 15 25.26 -14.40 31.56
C LEU A 15 24.97 -14.99 30.18
N VAL A 16 23.75 -15.47 29.94
CA VAL A 16 23.30 -15.73 28.57
C VAL A 16 22.89 -14.38 27.98
N PRO A 17 23.62 -13.82 27.01
CA PRO A 17 23.15 -12.65 26.31
C PRO A 17 21.88 -13.07 25.59
N VAL A 18 20.74 -12.57 26.04
CA VAL A 18 19.52 -12.56 25.25
C VAL A 18 19.84 -11.64 24.08
N ALA A 19 20.42 -12.21 23.02
CA ALA A 19 20.48 -11.57 21.74
C ALA A 19 19.02 -11.38 21.33
N ALA A 20 18.49 -10.19 21.60
CA ALA A 20 17.21 -9.75 21.06
C ALA A 20 17.28 -10.03 19.57
N ARG A 21 16.52 -11.04 19.12
CA ARG A 21 16.43 -11.32 17.70
C ARG A 21 15.64 -10.19 17.11
N ALA A 22 16.34 -9.17 16.61
CA ALA A 22 15.77 -8.17 15.75
C ALA A 22 15.06 -8.95 14.64
N GLN A 23 13.73 -8.89 14.66
CA GLN A 23 12.92 -9.54 13.65
C GLN A 23 13.21 -8.84 12.32
N ASP A 24 13.14 -9.57 11.22
CA ASP A 24 13.37 -8.96 9.91
C ASP A 24 12.45 -7.75 9.74
N ARG A 25 13.07 -6.63 9.34
CA ARG A 25 12.38 -5.37 9.12
C ARG A 25 11.19 -5.60 8.17
N PRO A 26 9.97 -5.11 8.50
CA PRO A 26 8.82 -5.29 7.65
C PRO A 26 9.05 -4.68 6.25
N PRO A 27 8.42 -5.22 5.20
CA PRO A 27 8.35 -4.54 3.93
C PRO A 27 7.61 -3.20 4.11
N ALA A 28 8.07 -2.15 3.41
CA ALA A 28 7.36 -0.88 3.38
C ALA A 28 5.97 -1.10 2.78
N GLY A 29 4.91 -0.70 3.50
CA GLY A 29 3.57 -1.16 3.18
C GLY A 29 2.57 -1.01 4.32
N LEU A 30 1.36 -1.46 4.02
CA LEU A 30 0.37 -1.79 5.04
C LEU A 30 0.88 -2.99 5.84
N MET A 31 1.00 -2.86 7.16
CA MET A 31 1.34 -3.97 8.05
C MET A 31 0.07 -4.78 8.33
N TRP A 32 -1.01 -4.10 8.72
CA TRP A 32 -2.30 -4.71 8.99
C TRP A 32 -3.44 -3.68 8.97
N ASN A 33 -4.66 -4.18 8.74
CA ASN A 33 -5.89 -3.39 8.77
C ASN A 33 -7.00 -4.19 9.47
N ARG A 34 -7.36 -3.75 10.67
CA ARG A 34 -8.40 -4.32 11.54
C ARG A 34 -9.67 -3.46 11.58
N SER A 35 -9.75 -2.41 10.75
CA SER A 35 -10.90 -1.52 10.70
C SER A 35 -12.17 -2.16 10.12
N GLY A 36 -12.01 -3.27 9.37
CA GLY A 36 -13.09 -3.89 8.59
C GLY A 36 -13.43 -3.15 7.30
N LEU A 37 -12.70 -2.08 6.97
CA LEU A 37 -12.95 -1.23 5.80
C LEU A 37 -11.79 -1.34 4.78
N PRO A 38 -12.07 -1.18 3.48
CA PRO A 38 -11.05 -1.28 2.44
C PRO A 38 -10.11 -0.06 2.46
N ALA A 39 -8.81 -0.33 2.57
CA ALA A 39 -7.75 0.67 2.50
C ALA A 39 -7.57 1.15 1.05
N THR A 40 -8.10 2.33 0.71
CA THR A 40 -8.16 2.80 -0.69
C THR A 40 -7.84 4.28 -0.90
N LEU A 41 -7.64 5.04 0.18
CA LEU A 41 -7.39 6.49 0.12
C LEU A 41 -5.93 6.78 0.47
N PRO A 42 -5.25 7.70 -0.24
CA PRO A 42 -3.82 7.87 -0.09
C PRO A 42 -3.47 8.66 1.18
N LEU A 43 -2.61 8.09 2.01
CA LEU A 43 -1.79 8.84 2.97
C LEU A 43 -0.35 8.77 2.50
N GLN A 44 0.18 9.91 2.07
CA GLN A 44 1.57 10.02 1.67
C GLN A 44 2.40 10.60 2.80
N ILE A 45 3.59 10.05 2.99
CA ILE A 45 4.54 10.54 3.98
C ILE A 45 5.82 10.90 3.25
N ARG A 46 6.32 12.11 3.51
CA ARG A 46 7.61 12.59 3.06
C ARG A 46 8.49 12.69 4.28
N SER A 47 9.50 11.85 4.37
CA SER A 47 10.44 11.83 5.49
C SER A 47 11.89 11.90 4.97
N PRO A 48 12.80 12.49 5.75
CA PRO A 48 14.23 12.37 5.47
C PRO A 48 14.69 10.91 5.55
N PRO A 49 15.80 10.54 4.88
CA PRO A 49 16.42 9.24 5.06
C PRO A 49 16.96 9.07 6.49
N GLY A 50 17.25 7.83 6.87
CA GLY A 50 17.94 7.48 8.12
C GLY A 50 17.04 7.04 9.27
N ARG A 51 15.77 7.47 9.31
CA ARG A 51 14.79 7.00 10.31
C ARG A 51 13.56 6.42 9.63
N ASP A 52 13.30 5.14 9.91
CA ASP A 52 12.08 4.46 9.49
C ASP A 52 10.92 4.86 10.40
N LEU A 53 9.70 4.59 9.94
CA LEU A 53 8.49 5.06 10.58
C LEU A 53 7.43 3.97 10.60
N VAL A 54 6.68 3.90 11.70
CA VAL A 54 5.41 3.19 11.78
C VAL A 54 4.30 4.21 11.95
N VAL A 55 3.31 4.11 11.10
CA VAL A 55 2.10 4.93 11.13
C VAL A 55 1.02 4.11 11.81
N PHE A 56 0.39 4.66 12.84
CA PHE A 56 -0.79 4.08 13.48
C PHE A 56 -2.00 4.97 13.25
N LEU A 57 -3.14 4.34 12.94
CA LEU A 57 -4.42 5.02 12.80
C LEU A 57 -5.37 4.51 13.88
N THR A 58 -5.87 5.42 14.69
CA THR A 58 -6.84 5.17 15.76
C THR A 58 -8.12 5.95 15.46
N ARG A 59 -9.28 5.47 15.91
CA ARG A 59 -10.48 6.31 15.91
C ARG A 59 -10.29 7.48 16.88
N PRO A 60 -10.82 8.67 16.61
CA PRO A 60 -10.81 9.76 17.58
C PRO A 60 -11.39 9.30 18.93
N GLY A 61 -10.66 9.55 20.02
CA GLY A 61 -11.03 9.13 21.37
C GLY A 61 -10.78 7.65 21.70
N SER A 62 -10.29 6.84 20.75
CA SER A 62 -9.83 5.47 20.99
C SER A 62 -8.31 5.43 21.20
N ALA A 63 -7.86 4.53 22.07
CA ALA A 63 -6.44 4.20 22.20
C ALA A 63 -6.01 3.01 21.33
N ASP A 64 -6.96 2.22 20.81
CA ASP A 64 -6.68 0.99 20.07
C ASP A 64 -6.41 1.27 18.58
N PRO A 65 -5.19 1.00 18.07
CA PRO A 65 -4.86 1.22 16.67
C PRO A 65 -5.54 0.16 15.78
N LEU A 66 -6.19 0.63 14.71
CA LEU A 66 -6.96 -0.22 13.79
C LEU A 66 -6.28 -0.41 12.44
N VAL A 67 -5.31 0.45 12.09
CA VAL A 67 -4.48 0.30 10.90
C VAL A 67 -3.05 0.65 11.26
N ALA A 68 -2.10 -0.13 10.77
CA ALA A 68 -0.70 0.22 10.83
C ALA A 68 0.01 0.05 9.48
N GLY A 69 0.99 0.91 9.23
CA GLY A 69 1.85 0.84 8.06
C GLY A 69 3.31 1.10 8.41
N PHE A 70 4.20 0.38 7.75
CA PHE A 70 5.64 0.56 7.87
C PHE A 70 6.14 1.40 6.70
N VAL A 71 6.98 2.39 6.99
CA VAL A 71 7.55 3.33 6.01
C VAL A 71 9.05 3.34 6.19
N ARG A 72 9.79 3.17 5.10
CA ARG A 72 11.24 3.37 5.10
C ARG A 72 11.56 4.85 4.98
N GLY A 73 12.45 5.36 5.82
CA GLY A 73 12.88 6.76 5.78
C GLY A 73 13.51 7.13 4.45
N GLY A 74 13.16 8.28 3.88
CA GLY A 74 13.69 8.78 2.61
C GLY A 74 13.00 8.24 1.36
N ASP A 75 12.18 7.19 1.48
CA ASP A 75 11.41 6.67 0.36
C ASP A 75 10.14 7.51 0.13
N PHE A 76 9.79 7.75 -1.14
CA PHE A 76 8.49 8.33 -1.48
C PHE A 76 7.41 7.25 -1.32
N PHE A 77 6.78 7.21 -0.15
CA PHE A 77 5.85 6.14 0.19
C PHE A 77 4.40 6.62 0.33
N ARG A 78 3.47 5.76 -0.12
CA ARG A 78 2.02 5.95 -0.01
C ARG A 78 1.40 4.76 0.71
N LEU A 79 0.83 5.01 1.88
CA LEU A 79 -0.05 4.08 2.57
C LEU A 79 -1.47 4.27 2.04
N LEU A 80 -2.21 3.17 1.82
CA LEU A 80 -3.64 3.25 1.57
C LEU A 80 -4.39 3.13 2.90
N VAL A 81 -5.34 4.03 3.10
CA VAL A 81 -6.08 4.23 4.34
C VAL A 81 -7.57 4.01 4.09
N PRO A 82 -8.30 3.37 5.01
CA PRO A 82 -9.74 3.25 4.90
C PRO A 82 -10.46 4.60 5.06
N PRO A 83 -11.65 4.78 4.47
CA PRO A 83 -12.45 5.97 4.70
C PRO A 83 -12.82 6.12 6.17
N GLY A 84 -12.83 7.36 6.65
CA GLY A 84 -13.13 7.69 8.04
C GLY A 84 -12.29 8.86 8.55
N GLU A 85 -12.58 9.24 9.79
CA GLU A 85 -11.76 10.17 10.56
C GLU A 85 -10.77 9.36 11.41
N TRP A 86 -9.49 9.72 11.33
CA TRP A 86 -8.40 8.97 11.94
C TRP A 86 -7.46 9.89 12.70
N GLN A 87 -7.23 9.57 13.96
CA GLN A 87 -6.12 10.11 14.73
C GLN A 87 -4.85 9.36 14.33
N ILE A 88 -3.82 10.10 13.92
CA ILE A 88 -2.57 9.55 13.39
C ILE A 88 -1.44 9.72 14.40
N ASP A 89 -0.74 8.63 14.65
CA ASP A 89 0.52 8.59 15.39
C ASP A 89 1.63 8.09 14.48
N LEU A 90 2.79 8.75 14.58
CA LEU A 90 4.00 8.43 13.84
C LEU A 90 5.09 8.03 14.84
N ALA A 91 5.41 6.75 14.90
CA ALA A 91 6.55 6.25 15.65
C ALA A 91 7.76 6.20 14.72
N THR A 92 8.89 6.81 15.08
CA THR A 92 10.10 6.83 14.25
C THR A 92 11.33 6.35 14.99
N GLY A 93 12.28 5.76 14.25
CA GLY A 93 13.54 5.31 14.80
C GLY A 93 14.48 4.71 13.76
N GLU A 94 15.69 4.38 14.19
CA GLU A 94 16.77 3.93 13.30
C GLU A 94 16.79 2.41 13.14
N THR A 95 16.64 1.70 14.26
CA THR A 95 16.78 0.24 14.30
C THR A 95 15.46 -0.41 14.66
N TRP A 96 14.87 -1.11 13.70
CA TRP A 96 13.70 -1.95 13.94
C TRP A 96 14.05 -3.12 14.86
N GLN A 97 13.21 -3.37 15.86
CA GLN A 97 13.30 -4.49 16.79
C GLN A 97 12.23 -5.53 16.46
N ASP A 98 10.96 -5.19 16.72
CA ASP A 98 9.78 -6.01 16.45
C ASP A 98 8.51 -5.16 16.51
N GLU A 99 7.35 -5.74 16.23
CA GLU A 99 6.06 -5.02 16.20
C GLU A 99 5.61 -4.45 17.54
N SER A 100 6.08 -5.01 18.65
CA SER A 100 5.71 -4.59 20.01
C SER A 100 6.63 -3.50 20.56
N ALA A 101 7.94 -3.62 20.29
CA ALA A 101 8.97 -2.69 20.73
C ALA A 101 9.27 -1.59 19.69
N LEU A 102 8.82 -1.76 18.46
CA LEU A 102 9.06 -0.87 17.32
C LEU A 102 10.56 -0.64 17.09
N PHE A 103 11.06 0.55 17.45
CA PHE A 103 12.47 0.91 17.33
C PHE A 103 13.20 0.86 18.69
N GLY A 104 12.60 0.21 19.69
CA GLY A 104 13.14 0.11 21.04
C GLY A 104 13.10 1.45 21.79
N PRO A 105 14.05 1.70 22.71
CA PRO A 105 14.13 2.94 23.49
C PRO A 105 14.26 4.22 22.65
N ASP A 106 14.73 4.11 21.41
CA ASP A 106 14.92 5.23 20.48
C ASP A 106 13.63 5.62 19.73
N THR A 107 12.52 4.92 20.01
CA THR A 107 11.22 5.20 19.40
C THR A 107 10.73 6.59 19.79
N ASN A 108 10.64 7.48 18.81
CA ASN A 108 10.04 8.80 18.97
C ASN A 108 8.62 8.80 18.40
N VAL A 109 7.62 9.05 19.24
CA VAL A 109 6.22 9.08 18.82
C VAL A 109 5.73 10.53 18.69
N ASN A 110 5.23 10.89 17.51
CA ASN A 110 4.58 12.16 17.24
C ASN A 110 3.12 11.94 16.86
N ARG A 111 2.21 12.54 17.64
CA ARG A 111 0.78 12.54 17.35
C ARG A 111 0.42 13.79 16.56
N LEU A 112 -0.37 13.65 15.50
CA LEU A 112 -0.94 14.81 14.81
C LEU A 112 -1.92 15.54 15.75
N SER A 113 -1.88 16.88 15.75
CA SER A 113 -2.73 17.68 16.63
C SER A 113 -4.22 17.57 16.33
N GLN A 114 -4.58 17.25 15.08
CA GLN A 114 -5.95 17.05 14.64
C GLN A 114 -6.08 15.73 13.88
N PRO A 115 -7.22 15.03 14.02
CA PRO A 115 -7.55 13.89 13.16
C PRO A 115 -7.63 14.29 11.69
N LEU A 116 -7.30 13.34 10.81
CA LEU A 116 -7.44 13.52 9.37
C LEU A 116 -8.69 12.81 8.85
N ILE A 117 -9.39 13.47 7.94
CA ILE A 117 -10.60 12.92 7.31
C ILE A 117 -10.24 12.35 5.95
N PHE A 118 -10.44 11.05 5.78
CA PHE A 118 -10.28 10.34 4.51
C PHE A 118 -11.66 10.02 3.95
N SER A 119 -11.99 10.52 2.77
CA SER A 119 -13.33 10.36 2.20
C SER A 119 -13.33 10.21 0.69
N ILE A 120 -14.45 9.72 0.16
CA ILE A 120 -14.75 9.77 -1.26
C ILE A 120 -15.90 10.77 -1.45
N THR A 121 -15.71 11.78 -2.30
CA THR A 121 -16.74 12.79 -2.60
C THR A 121 -17.13 12.71 -4.07
N GLY A 122 -18.43 12.81 -4.38
CA GLY A 122 -18.91 12.80 -5.77
C GLY A 122 -18.65 11.50 -6.54
N GLY A 123 -18.34 10.40 -5.84
CA GLY A 123 -18.04 9.08 -6.41
C GLY A 123 -16.67 8.96 -7.09
N ASN A 124 -15.98 10.06 -7.36
CA ASN A 124 -14.74 10.06 -8.13
C ASN A 124 -13.58 10.83 -7.49
N ARG A 125 -13.82 11.63 -6.44
CA ARG A 125 -12.76 12.34 -5.71
C ARG A 125 -12.36 11.52 -4.49
N ARG A 126 -11.11 11.09 -4.43
CA ARG A 126 -10.50 10.38 -3.30
C ARG A 126 -9.69 11.38 -2.50
N ASN A 127 -10.24 11.81 -1.37
CA ASN A 127 -9.59 12.77 -0.47
C ASN A 127 -8.64 12.02 0.46
N GLY A 128 -7.36 12.28 0.30
CA GLY A 128 -6.28 11.82 1.17
C GLY A 128 -5.40 12.97 1.63
N HIS A 129 -4.21 12.66 2.15
CA HIS A 129 -3.34 13.64 2.81
C HIS A 129 -1.85 13.36 2.55
N VAL A 130 -1.04 14.41 2.60
CA VAL A 130 0.42 14.36 2.64
C VAL A 130 0.88 14.91 3.99
N ILE A 131 1.70 14.12 4.69
CA ILE A 131 2.43 14.57 5.87
C ILE A 131 3.89 14.75 5.48
N THR A 132 4.45 15.92 5.77
CA THR A 132 5.87 16.21 5.59
C THR A 132 6.55 16.25 6.96
N LEU A 133 7.64 15.51 7.05
CA LEU A 133 8.46 15.38 8.24
C LEU A 133 9.83 15.99 7.96
N ILE A 134 10.45 16.53 9.00
CA ILE A 134 11.83 17.02 9.02
C ILE A 134 12.59 16.36 10.16
N GLU A 135 13.91 16.41 10.08
CA GLU A 135 14.75 16.18 11.24
C GLU A 135 14.88 17.48 12.03
N ASP A 136 14.65 17.41 13.33
CA ASP A 136 14.85 18.49 14.29
C ASP A 136 15.57 17.94 15.52
N ALA A 137 16.81 18.38 15.74
CA ALA A 137 17.69 17.97 16.84
C ALA A 137 17.77 16.43 17.04
N GLY A 138 17.96 15.67 15.94
CA GLY A 138 18.05 14.21 15.97
C GLY A 138 16.72 13.48 16.18
N LYS A 139 15.59 14.19 16.17
CA LYS A 139 14.23 13.64 16.23
C LYS A 139 13.47 13.96 14.95
N THR A 140 12.42 13.22 14.68
CA THR A 140 11.52 13.53 13.58
C THR A 140 10.46 14.50 14.07
N ALA A 141 10.21 15.58 13.33
CA ALA A 141 9.14 16.53 13.62
C ALA A 141 8.23 16.70 12.39
N ILE A 142 6.96 17.02 12.62
CA ILE A 142 6.00 17.31 11.55
C ILE A 142 6.19 18.76 11.11
N SER A 143 6.56 18.98 9.85
CA SER A 143 6.74 20.32 9.28
C SER A 143 5.58 20.78 8.41
N GLY A 144 4.77 19.85 7.90
CA GLY A 144 3.67 20.19 7.02
C GLY A 144 2.60 19.12 6.93
N LEU A 145 1.36 19.57 6.74
CA LEU A 145 0.19 18.75 6.48
C LEU A 145 -0.60 19.42 5.35
N ALA A 146 -0.90 18.66 4.29
CA ALA A 146 -1.64 19.16 3.15
C ALA A 146 -2.62 18.11 2.62
N PRO A 147 -3.78 18.52 2.07
CA PRO A 147 -4.66 17.61 1.34
C PRO A 147 -3.96 17.02 0.11
N GLN A 148 -4.27 15.76 -0.21
CA GLN A 148 -3.88 15.09 -1.45
C GLN A 148 -5.11 14.44 -2.08
N VAL A 149 -5.72 15.14 -3.03
CA VAL A 149 -6.96 14.69 -3.67
C VAL A 149 -6.65 14.06 -5.02
N ILE A 150 -7.14 12.84 -5.24
CA ILE A 150 -7.04 12.12 -6.52
C ILE A 150 -8.43 12.06 -7.16
N CYS A 151 -8.53 12.53 -8.39
CA CYS A 151 -9.74 12.49 -9.21
C CYS A 151 -9.67 11.28 -10.15
N GLN A 152 -10.70 10.44 -10.14
CA GLN A 152 -10.89 9.38 -11.12
C GLN A 152 -11.77 9.89 -12.27
N ILE A 153 -11.26 9.83 -13.49
CA ILE A 153 -11.97 10.27 -14.68
C ILE A 153 -12.23 9.05 -15.55
N ALA A 154 -13.48 8.88 -15.94
CA ALA A 154 -13.89 7.90 -16.94
C ALA A 154 -13.69 8.48 -18.34
N ASP A 155 -12.84 7.84 -19.13
CA ASP A 155 -12.71 8.10 -20.56
C ASP A 155 -13.47 7.00 -21.33
N TRP A 156 -14.31 7.42 -22.27
CA TRP A 156 -15.15 6.55 -23.07
C TRP A 156 -14.71 6.61 -24.53
N ASN A 157 -14.14 5.52 -25.03
CA ASN A 157 -13.73 5.43 -26.43
C ASN A 157 -14.62 4.43 -27.17
N GLY A 158 -15.12 4.84 -28.34
CA GLY A 158 -15.88 3.99 -29.25
C GLY A 158 -15.15 3.84 -30.58
N GLU A 159 -14.91 2.62 -31.02
CA GLU A 159 -14.32 2.30 -32.31
C GLU A 159 -15.26 1.36 -33.07
N ASN A 160 -15.55 1.67 -34.34
CA ASN A 160 -16.27 0.74 -35.20
C ASN A 160 -15.30 -0.33 -35.66
N ARG A 161 -15.46 -1.54 -35.14
CA ARG A 161 -14.66 -2.70 -35.53
C ARG A 161 -15.43 -3.57 -36.49
N GLU A 162 -14.71 -4.11 -37.45
CA GLU A 162 -15.24 -5.09 -38.37
C GLU A 162 -15.08 -6.48 -37.77
N TYR A 163 -16.16 -7.25 -37.75
CA TYR A 163 -16.14 -8.62 -37.26
C TYR A 163 -15.42 -9.50 -38.27
N ARG A 164 -14.21 -9.94 -37.91
CA ARG A 164 -13.55 -11.09 -38.56
C ARG A 164 -13.95 -12.36 -37.79
N PRO A 165 -14.68 -13.31 -38.40
CA PRO A 165 -14.89 -14.61 -37.78
C PRO A 165 -13.54 -15.29 -37.55
N ALA A 166 -13.37 -15.94 -36.39
CA ALA A 166 -12.20 -16.75 -36.10
C ALA A 166 -12.18 -17.94 -37.08
N GLY A 167 -11.31 -17.86 -38.10
CA GLY A 167 -11.27 -18.81 -39.21
C GLY A 167 -10.18 -18.55 -40.24
N ASP A 168 -9.49 -17.41 -40.20
CA ASP A 168 -8.25 -17.20 -40.95
C ASP A 168 -7.06 -17.86 -40.23
N THR A 169 -7.19 -19.15 -39.90
CA THR A 169 -6.04 -20.01 -39.60
C THR A 169 -5.47 -20.47 -40.94
N ALA A 170 -4.69 -19.61 -41.59
CA ALA A 170 -3.90 -19.99 -42.77
C ALA A 170 -2.75 -20.96 -42.44
N ASP A 171 -2.60 -21.39 -41.18
CA ASP A 171 -1.49 -22.22 -40.67
C ASP A 171 -1.88 -23.61 -40.16
N ILE A 172 -3.12 -24.06 -40.37
CA ILE A 172 -3.50 -25.45 -40.04
C ILE A 172 -3.64 -26.23 -41.35
N GLN A 173 -2.59 -26.98 -41.71
CA GLN A 173 -2.63 -27.97 -42.78
C GLN A 173 -3.64 -29.08 -42.39
N ALA A 174 -4.89 -28.95 -42.83
CA ALA A 174 -5.89 -29.99 -42.65
C ALA A 174 -5.65 -31.16 -43.64
N PRO A 175 -5.82 -32.43 -43.23
CA PRO A 175 -5.77 -33.57 -44.14
C PRO A 175 -6.93 -33.53 -45.15
N PRO A 176 -6.81 -34.17 -46.33
CA PRO A 176 -7.78 -34.00 -47.41
C PRO A 176 -9.11 -34.66 -47.05
N LEU A 177 -10.12 -33.85 -46.73
CA LEU A 177 -11.50 -34.29 -46.66
C LEU A 177 -12.12 -34.19 -48.06
N ALA A 178 -12.88 -35.22 -48.43
CA ALA A 178 -13.59 -35.32 -49.70
C ALA A 178 -14.40 -34.05 -50.00
N ALA A 179 -14.48 -33.69 -51.28
CA ALA A 179 -15.08 -32.46 -51.77
C ALA A 179 -16.52 -32.26 -51.25
N VAL A 180 -16.67 -31.33 -50.32
CA VAL A 180 -17.98 -30.77 -49.94
C VAL A 180 -18.43 -29.87 -51.09
N PRO A 181 -19.66 -30.01 -51.62
CA PRO A 181 -20.14 -29.14 -52.69
C PRO A 181 -20.13 -27.68 -52.22
N ALA A 182 -19.59 -26.80 -53.07
CA ALA A 182 -19.50 -25.37 -52.78
C ALA A 182 -20.91 -24.82 -52.52
N THR A 183 -21.18 -24.45 -51.27
CA THR A 183 -22.33 -23.61 -50.94
C THR A 183 -22.23 -22.29 -51.69
N PRO A 184 -23.35 -21.74 -52.19
CA PRO A 184 -23.36 -20.44 -52.86
C PRO A 184 -22.75 -19.38 -51.94
N GLU A 185 -21.82 -18.59 -52.47
CA GLU A 185 -21.19 -17.48 -51.74
C GLU A 185 -22.26 -16.47 -51.35
N VAL A 186 -22.71 -16.53 -50.10
CA VAL A 186 -23.45 -15.44 -49.47
C VAL A 186 -22.49 -14.24 -49.45
N PRO A 187 -22.86 -13.07 -50.00
CA PRO A 187 -22.00 -11.89 -49.92
C PRO A 187 -21.73 -11.62 -48.44
N ARG A 188 -20.48 -11.83 -48.02
CA ARG A 188 -20.02 -11.61 -46.64
C ARG A 188 -20.04 -10.11 -46.38
N ARG A 189 -21.22 -9.54 -46.11
CA ARG A 189 -21.31 -8.19 -45.57
C ARG A 189 -20.59 -8.23 -44.24
N ALA A 190 -19.45 -7.57 -44.19
CA ALA A 190 -18.65 -7.50 -43.00
C ALA A 190 -19.47 -6.77 -41.92
N TRP A 191 -19.87 -7.52 -40.89
CA TRP A 191 -20.65 -6.98 -39.80
C TRP A 191 -19.79 -5.98 -39.04
N ARG A 192 -20.23 -4.73 -38.97
CA ARG A 192 -19.60 -3.70 -38.16
C ARG A 192 -20.26 -3.71 -36.79
N TYR A 193 -19.45 -3.79 -35.74
CA TYR A 193 -19.91 -3.65 -34.37
C TYR A 193 -19.21 -2.46 -33.73
N LEU A 194 -19.93 -1.76 -32.87
CA LEU A 194 -19.37 -0.67 -32.09
C LEU A 194 -18.65 -1.27 -30.88
N HIS A 195 -17.33 -1.34 -30.93
CA HIS A 195 -16.52 -1.69 -29.79
C HIS A 195 -16.42 -0.46 -28.87
N ARG A 196 -16.83 -0.62 -27.61
CA ARG A 196 -16.75 0.45 -26.61
C ARG A 196 -15.80 0.01 -25.51
N THR A 197 -14.86 0.89 -25.17
CA THR A 197 -13.92 0.66 -24.07
C THR A 197 -14.09 1.80 -23.07
N LEU A 198 -14.42 1.43 -21.83
CA LEU A 198 -14.35 2.33 -20.68
C LEU A 198 -12.96 2.20 -20.07
N LYS A 199 -12.22 3.31 -20.00
CA LYS A 199 -10.96 3.38 -19.26
C LYS A 199 -11.12 4.38 -18.14
N THR A 200 -10.57 4.09 -16.97
CA THR A 200 -10.50 5.06 -15.88
C THR A 200 -9.06 5.51 -15.70
N ARG A 201 -8.83 6.82 -15.70
CA ARG A 201 -7.53 7.42 -15.33
C ARG A 201 -7.65 8.12 -13.99
N SER A 202 -6.54 8.14 -13.25
CA SER A 202 -6.44 8.86 -11.98
C SER A 202 -5.49 10.04 -12.15
N ILE A 203 -5.93 11.23 -11.77
CA ILE A 203 -5.13 12.47 -11.80
C ILE A 203 -5.18 13.14 -10.43
N PHE A 204 -4.22 14.02 -10.13
CA PHE A 204 -4.38 14.93 -8.99
C PHE A 204 -5.46 15.96 -9.33
N CYS A 205 -6.32 16.26 -8.37
CA CYS A 205 -7.26 17.35 -8.50
C CYS A 205 -6.55 18.67 -8.15
N ASP A 206 -6.82 19.72 -8.90
CA ASP A 206 -6.54 21.10 -8.51
C ASP A 206 -7.53 21.58 -7.43
#